data_AF-A0A1W9LT16-F1
#
_entry.id   AF-A0A1W9LT16-F1
#
_cell.length_a   1.000
_cell.length_b   1.000
_cell.length_c   1.000
_cell.angle_alpha   90.00
_cell.angle_beta   90.00
_cell.angle_gamma   90.00
#
_symmetry.space_group_name_H-M   'P 1'
#
loop_
_entity.id
_entity.type
_entity.pdbx_description
1 polymer ?
#
loop_
_entity_poly.entity_id
_entity_poly.type
_entity_poly.pdbx_seq_one_letter_code
_entity_poly.pdbx_strand_id
1 'polypeptide(L)'
;MPYWYIAVAAVSAIAGALSASNASRVSTANSAVAMKYAQMNADSIFSASNINADAQMRMAEINAYGTMMAAQTNAKLSEQVATHNATLALLTSNYDAELMEQEKSLVWRQFKLDDKQMEMAFAQHRGTVEAVQSASGTVMNQDSNQDVIVDARTMHEMNVMAARHGADIQASKIENARSLRLWEGEVQARSIMFDARMNSIAGMANASIGSASSLAQGTINAAVTRYNGTVQAQQTLAGGSIESWQYASKSSIELSNGLYGSAGTMLQGSMQQWGGGTGSSSLATGSHAVNYTTPNYSSPGTTLVG
;
A
#
# COMPACT_ATOMS: atom_id res chain seq x y z
N MET A 1 -8.05 -75.35 65.38
CA MET A 1 -7.20 -74.17 65.09
C MET A 1 -7.74 -73.45 63.84
N PRO A 2 -8.46 -72.32 63.95
CA PRO A 2 -9.10 -71.66 62.81
C PRO A 2 -8.49 -70.29 62.46
N TYR A 3 -7.18 -70.08 62.65
CA TYR A 3 -6.56 -68.76 62.48
C TYR A 3 -6.10 -68.43 61.04
N TRP A 4 -6.03 -69.42 60.15
CA TRP A 4 -5.47 -69.22 58.81
C TRP A 4 -6.44 -68.56 57.81
N TYR A 5 -7.74 -68.81 57.93
CA TYR A 5 -8.75 -68.21 57.05
C TYR A 5 -8.96 -66.70 57.30
N ILE A 6 -8.84 -66.26 58.56
CA ILE A 6 -8.90 -64.84 58.92
C ILE A 6 -7.68 -64.09 58.34
N ALA A 7 -6.51 -64.73 58.32
CA ALA A 7 -5.30 -64.16 57.73
C ALA A 7 -5.41 -63.99 56.21
N VAL A 8 -6.00 -64.94 55.49
CA VAL A 8 -6.17 -64.86 54.03
C VAL A 8 -7.22 -63.80 53.62
N ALA A 9 -8.32 -63.67 54.38
CA ALA A 9 -9.32 -62.63 54.16
C ALA A 9 -8.77 -61.22 54.45
N ALA A 10 -7.95 -61.06 55.48
CA ALA A 10 -7.30 -59.79 55.80
C ALA A 10 -6.24 -59.39 54.75
N VAL A 11 -5.43 -60.35 54.28
CA VAL A 11 -4.38 -60.09 53.27
C VAL A 11 -4.98 -59.74 51.90
N SER A 12 -6.08 -60.40 51.50
CA SER A 12 -6.78 -60.09 50.24
C SER A 12 -7.50 -58.73 50.29
N ALA A 13 -8.08 -58.35 51.43
CA ALA A 13 -8.64 -57.02 51.63
C ALA A 13 -7.57 -55.91 51.59
N ILE A 14 -6.41 -56.14 52.21
CA ILE A 14 -5.27 -55.22 52.17
C ILE A 14 -4.70 -55.11 50.75
N ALA A 15 -4.55 -56.23 50.03
CA ALA A 15 -4.05 -56.23 48.64
C ALA A 15 -5.00 -55.50 47.68
N GLY A 16 -6.32 -55.68 47.83
CA GLY A 16 -7.34 -54.93 47.06
C GLY A 16 -7.32 -53.43 47.35
N ALA A 17 -7.19 -53.04 48.63
CA ALA A 17 -7.06 -51.65 49.02
C ALA A 17 -5.74 -51.01 48.52
N LEU A 18 -4.63 -51.75 48.54
CA LEU A 18 -3.33 -51.26 48.04
C LEU A 18 -3.34 -51.07 46.51
N SER A 19 -3.92 -52.03 45.78
CA SER A 19 -4.06 -51.97 44.32
C SER A 19 -4.93 -50.79 43.88
N ALA A 20 -6.07 -50.58 44.56
CA ALA A 20 -6.96 -49.45 44.31
C ALA A 20 -6.34 -48.10 44.67
N SER A 21 -5.54 -48.04 45.73
CA SER A 21 -4.76 -46.86 46.11
C SER A 21 -3.71 -46.51 45.03
N ASN A 22 -2.98 -47.50 44.52
CA ASN A 22 -2.01 -47.27 43.45
C ASN A 22 -2.66 -46.85 42.12
N ALA A 23 -3.78 -47.47 41.74
CA ALA A 23 -4.55 -47.09 40.54
C ALA A 23 -5.07 -45.64 40.65
N SER A 24 -5.64 -45.28 41.79
CA SER A 24 -6.08 -43.92 42.09
C SER A 24 -4.94 -42.89 42.05
N ARG A 25 -3.76 -43.22 42.57
CA ARG A 25 -2.56 -42.35 42.49
C ARG A 25 -2.09 -42.13 41.05
N VAL A 26 -2.06 -43.19 40.23
CA VAL A 26 -1.69 -43.09 38.81
C VAL A 26 -2.71 -42.25 38.04
N SER A 27 -4.00 -42.45 38.30
CA SER A 27 -5.07 -41.69 37.67
C SER A 27 -5.06 -40.20 38.08
N THR A 28 -4.74 -39.91 39.34
CA THR A 28 -4.52 -38.52 39.82
C THR A 28 -3.30 -37.89 39.14
N ALA A 29 -2.19 -38.61 39.00
CA ALA A 29 -1.01 -38.12 38.29
C ALA A 29 -1.31 -37.83 36.80
N ASN A 30 -2.08 -38.70 36.13
CA ASN A 30 -2.52 -38.49 34.75
C ASN A 30 -3.42 -37.25 34.60
N SER A 31 -4.29 -36.97 35.58
CA SER A 31 -5.14 -35.77 35.58
C SER A 31 -4.34 -34.45 35.63
N ALA A 32 -3.23 -34.42 36.38
CA ALA A 32 -2.33 -33.28 36.47
C ALA A 32 -1.49 -33.11 35.21
N VAL A 33 -1.05 -34.22 34.62
CA VAL A 33 -0.30 -34.23 33.36
C VAL A 33 -1.17 -33.73 32.20
N ALA A 34 -2.43 -34.16 32.10
CA ALA A 34 -3.38 -33.70 31.09
C ALA A 34 -3.58 -32.17 31.14
N MET A 35 -3.78 -31.61 32.35
CA MET A 35 -3.89 -30.16 32.53
C MET A 35 -2.62 -29.41 32.13
N LYS A 36 -1.45 -29.95 32.47
CA LYS A 36 -0.16 -29.34 32.12
C LYS A 36 0.05 -29.29 30.60
N TYR A 37 -0.28 -30.37 29.89
CA TYR A 37 -0.20 -30.39 28.43
C TYR A 37 -1.19 -29.43 27.78
N ALA A 38 -2.42 -29.34 28.30
CA ALA A 38 -3.41 -28.39 27.82
C ALA A 38 -2.97 -26.93 28.03
N GLN A 39 -2.35 -26.62 29.19
CA GLN A 39 -1.76 -25.30 29.44
C GLN A 39 -0.63 -24.98 28.47
N MET A 40 0.33 -25.90 28.28
CA MET A 40 1.43 -25.68 27.33
C MET A 40 0.93 -25.48 25.90
N ASN A 41 -0.07 -26.24 25.47
CA ASN A 41 -0.66 -26.08 24.13
C ASN A 41 -1.43 -24.75 24.00
N ALA A 42 -2.19 -24.36 25.03
CA ALA A 42 -2.90 -23.08 25.05
C ALA A 42 -1.93 -21.89 25.00
N ASP A 43 -0.84 -21.94 25.77
CA ASP A 43 0.21 -20.91 25.76
C ASP A 43 0.90 -20.84 24.39
N SER A 44 1.17 -21.99 23.76
CA SER A 44 1.74 -22.07 22.43
C SER A 44 0.81 -21.46 21.37
N ILE A 45 -0.49 -21.78 21.41
CA ILE A 45 -1.51 -21.24 20.50
C ILE A 45 -1.61 -19.72 20.66
N PHE A 46 -1.68 -19.23 21.90
CA PHE A 46 -1.75 -17.80 22.19
C PHE A 46 -0.50 -17.06 21.71
N SER A 47 0.69 -17.61 21.98
CA SER A 47 1.96 -17.05 21.53
C SER A 47 2.07 -17.00 20.00
N ALA A 48 1.73 -18.10 19.31
CA ALA A 48 1.72 -18.17 17.86
C ALA A 48 0.74 -17.17 17.24
N SER A 49 -0.45 -17.00 17.83
CA SER A 49 -1.42 -16.00 17.42
C SER A 49 -0.88 -14.56 17.56
N ASN A 50 -0.21 -14.24 18.67
CA ASN A 50 0.42 -12.93 18.85
C ASN A 50 1.52 -12.68 17.81
N ILE A 51 2.37 -13.66 17.54
CA ILE A 51 3.41 -13.56 16.49
C ILE A 51 2.78 -13.32 15.12
N ASN A 52 1.71 -14.06 14.78
CA ASN A 52 1.00 -13.90 13.51
C ASN A 52 0.33 -12.52 13.39
N ALA A 53 -0.27 -12.03 14.48
CA ALA A 53 -0.86 -10.69 14.53
C ALA A 53 0.19 -9.59 14.33
N ASP A 54 1.35 -9.71 14.98
CA ASP A 54 2.46 -8.75 14.81
C ASP A 54 3.04 -8.81 13.40
N ALA A 55 3.16 -10.00 12.81
CA ALA A 55 3.58 -10.17 11.41
C ALA A 55 2.59 -9.50 10.44
N GLN A 56 1.28 -9.65 10.67
CA GLN A 56 0.25 -8.98 9.86
C GLN A 56 0.34 -7.45 9.95
N MET A 57 0.58 -6.90 11.15
CA MET A 57 0.80 -5.46 11.32
C MET A 57 2.03 -4.99 10.54
N ARG A 58 3.16 -5.69 10.66
CA ARG A 58 4.39 -5.34 9.92
C ARG A 58 4.19 -5.39 8.41
N MET A 59 3.47 -6.38 7.90
CA MET A 59 3.15 -6.44 6.47
C MET A 59 2.26 -5.27 6.02
N ALA A 60 1.30 -4.87 6.85
CA ALA A 60 0.49 -3.68 6.58
C ALA A 60 1.33 -2.40 6.59
N GLU A 61 2.28 -2.26 7.52
CA GLU A 61 3.24 -1.15 7.55
C GLU A 61 4.11 -1.12 6.28
N ILE A 62 4.62 -2.28 5.84
CA ILE A 62 5.41 -2.38 4.60
C ILE A 62 4.57 -1.98 3.39
N ASN A 63 3.32 -2.42 3.30
CA ASN A 63 2.42 -2.05 2.21
C ASN A 63 2.09 -0.56 2.22
N ALA A 64 1.82 0.01 3.41
CA ALA A 64 1.59 1.43 3.60
C ALA A 64 2.82 2.27 3.21
N TYR A 65 4.01 1.83 3.60
CA TYR A 65 5.26 2.47 3.22
C TYR A 65 5.53 2.37 1.71
N GLY A 66 5.32 1.19 1.12
CA GLY A 66 5.51 0.95 -0.31
C GLY A 66 4.59 1.80 -1.18
N THR A 67 3.32 1.92 -0.80
CA THR A 67 2.36 2.79 -1.50
C THR A 67 2.77 4.27 -1.43
N MET A 68 3.24 4.75 -0.27
CA MET A 68 3.74 6.10 -0.13
C MET A 68 5.03 6.35 -0.95
N MET A 69 5.99 5.44 -0.92
CA MET A 69 7.22 5.57 -1.70
C MET A 69 6.95 5.58 -3.21
N ALA A 70 6.07 4.70 -3.69
CA ALA A 70 5.69 4.66 -5.10
C ALA A 70 5.06 6.00 -5.52
N ALA A 71 4.18 6.56 -4.69
CA ALA A 71 3.57 7.85 -4.95
C ALA A 71 4.56 9.01 -4.93
N GLN A 72 5.48 9.05 -3.97
CA GLN A 72 6.57 10.04 -3.94
C GLN A 72 7.47 9.95 -5.18
N THR A 73 7.78 8.72 -5.62
CA THR A 73 8.60 8.49 -6.82
C THR A 73 7.87 8.97 -8.08
N ASN A 74 6.58 8.65 -8.22
CA ASN A 74 5.75 9.10 -9.33
C ASN A 74 5.56 10.63 -9.33
N ALA A 75 5.37 11.23 -8.15
CA ALA A 75 5.31 12.68 -7.97
C ALA A 75 6.59 13.37 -8.47
N LYS A 76 7.76 12.87 -8.03
CA LYS A 76 9.06 13.41 -8.45
C LYS A 76 9.30 13.23 -9.95
N LEU A 77 8.96 12.07 -10.50
CA LEU A 77 9.08 11.82 -11.94
C LEU A 77 8.16 12.77 -12.73
N SER A 78 6.91 12.94 -12.30
CA SER A 78 5.97 13.84 -12.93
C SER A 78 6.46 15.29 -12.90
N GLU A 79 7.08 15.73 -11.80
CA GLU A 79 7.69 17.06 -11.71
C GLU A 79 8.87 17.20 -12.68
N GLN A 80 9.73 16.19 -12.80
CA GLN A 80 10.86 16.20 -13.73
C GLN A 80 10.42 16.21 -15.21
N VAL A 81 9.39 15.44 -15.55
CA VAL A 81 8.83 15.47 -16.91
C VAL A 81 8.20 16.83 -17.19
N ALA A 82 7.51 17.42 -16.21
CA ALA A 82 6.91 18.74 -16.35
C ALA A 82 7.95 19.84 -16.49
N THR A 83 9.04 19.81 -15.72
CA THR A 83 10.15 20.79 -15.85
C THR A 83 10.79 20.68 -17.23
N HIS A 84 11.00 19.46 -17.72
CA HIS A 84 11.53 19.24 -19.06
C HIS A 84 10.59 19.80 -20.14
N ASN A 85 9.30 19.46 -20.08
CA ASN A 85 8.29 19.96 -21.04
C ASN A 85 8.12 21.49 -20.98
N ALA A 86 8.13 22.07 -19.79
CA ALA A 86 8.10 23.52 -19.60
C ALA A 86 9.34 24.20 -20.19
N THR A 87 10.51 23.59 -20.03
CA THR A 87 11.76 24.08 -20.64
C THR A 87 11.70 24.01 -22.17
N LEU A 88 11.17 22.92 -22.73
CA LEU A 88 10.96 22.81 -24.17
C LEU A 88 10.00 23.89 -24.70
N ALA A 89 8.88 24.14 -24.01
CA ALA A 89 7.95 25.20 -24.39
C ALA A 89 8.62 26.59 -24.43
N LEU A 90 9.43 26.90 -23.41
CA LEU A 90 10.22 28.15 -23.38
C LEU A 90 11.25 28.21 -24.50
N LEU A 91 11.97 27.11 -24.78
CA LEU A 91 12.95 27.05 -25.85
C LEU A 91 12.32 27.27 -27.23
N THR A 92 11.17 26.64 -27.49
CA THR A 92 10.43 26.85 -28.74
C THR A 92 9.97 28.30 -28.88
N SER A 93 9.44 28.89 -27.81
CA SER A 93 9.02 30.30 -27.79
C SER A 93 10.20 31.25 -28.02
N ASN A 94 11.35 31.01 -27.38
CA ASN A 94 12.56 31.79 -27.59
C ASN A 94 13.09 31.67 -29.03
N TYR A 95 13.09 30.46 -29.60
CA TYR A 95 13.49 30.24 -30.98
C TYR A 95 12.60 31.00 -31.97
N ASP A 96 11.28 30.94 -31.77
CA ASP A 96 10.33 31.72 -32.58
C ASP A 96 10.55 33.23 -32.44
N ALA A 97 10.87 33.70 -31.23
CA ALA A 97 11.16 35.10 -30.98
C ALA A 97 12.46 35.56 -31.68
N GLU A 98 13.49 34.71 -31.75
CA GLU A 98 14.70 34.98 -32.54
C GLU A 98 14.41 35.06 -34.03
N LEU A 99 13.55 34.17 -34.55
CA LEU A 99 13.13 34.21 -35.95
C LEU A 99 12.41 35.52 -36.29
N MET A 100 11.51 35.98 -35.42
CA MET A 100 10.80 37.26 -35.60
C MET A 100 11.76 38.46 -35.55
N GLU A 101 12.81 38.43 -34.73
CA GLU A 101 13.83 39.49 -34.74
C GLU A 101 14.59 39.51 -36.08
N GLN A 102 14.84 38.35 -36.68
CA GLN A 102 15.41 38.28 -38.03
C GLN A 102 14.45 38.84 -39.09
N GLU A 103 13.15 38.55 -39.01
CA GLU A 103 12.13 39.12 -39.89
C GLU A 103 12.09 40.65 -39.80
N LYS A 104 12.12 41.21 -38.58
CA LYS A 104 12.22 42.65 -38.36
C LYS A 104 13.47 43.24 -39.01
N SER A 105 14.61 42.55 -38.92
CA SER A 105 15.85 42.97 -39.59
C SER A 105 15.73 42.99 -41.12
N LEU A 106 14.92 42.09 -41.69
CA LEU A 106 14.66 42.02 -43.13
C LEU A 106 13.76 43.18 -43.58
N VAL A 107 12.73 43.54 -42.81
CA VAL A 107 11.90 44.73 -43.06
C VAL A 107 12.76 45.99 -43.17
N TRP A 108 13.68 46.18 -42.22
CA TRP A 108 14.59 47.33 -42.23
C TRP A 108 15.60 47.30 -43.38
N ARG A 109 16.06 46.11 -43.80
CA ARG A 109 16.91 45.96 -44.99
C ARG A 109 16.15 46.28 -46.27
N GLN A 110 14.88 45.86 -46.37
CA GLN A 110 14.02 46.17 -47.50
C GLN A 110 13.78 47.68 -47.60
N PHE A 111 13.43 48.33 -46.48
CA PHE A 111 13.27 49.79 -46.46
C PHE A 111 14.53 50.52 -46.96
N LYS A 112 15.72 50.11 -46.51
CA LYS A 112 16.98 50.72 -46.98
C LYS A 112 17.22 50.53 -48.48
N LEU A 113 16.78 49.41 -49.03
CA LEU A 113 16.86 49.16 -50.48
C LEU A 113 15.88 50.07 -51.24
N ASP A 114 14.64 50.19 -50.75
CA ASP A 114 13.61 51.05 -51.36
C ASP A 114 14.02 52.53 -51.30
N ASP A 115 14.60 52.97 -50.17
CA ASP A 115 15.18 54.32 -50.01
C ASP A 115 16.27 54.61 -51.05
N LYS A 116 17.19 53.65 -51.26
CA LYS A 116 18.23 53.76 -52.30
C LYS A 116 17.66 53.81 -53.71
N GLN A 117 16.61 53.05 -54.00
CA GLN A 117 15.94 53.08 -55.31
C GLN A 117 15.23 54.41 -55.54
N MET A 118 14.55 54.95 -54.53
CA MET A 118 13.93 56.27 -54.58
C MET A 118 14.98 57.38 -54.76
N GLU A 119 16.12 57.30 -54.08
CA GLU A 119 17.25 58.24 -54.23
C GLU A 119 17.81 58.21 -55.66
N MET A 120 17.99 57.02 -56.25
CA MET A 120 18.42 56.89 -57.65
C MET A 120 17.40 57.46 -58.63
N ALA A 121 16.10 57.19 -58.42
CA ALA A 121 15.03 57.73 -59.26
C ALA A 121 14.97 59.27 -59.17
N PHE A 122 15.13 59.84 -57.97
CA PHE A 122 15.24 61.27 -57.77
C PHE A 122 16.46 61.86 -58.51
N ALA A 123 17.62 61.21 -58.41
CA ALA A 123 18.83 61.65 -59.11
C ALA A 123 18.66 61.65 -60.64
N GLN A 124 18.01 60.62 -61.19
CA GLN A 124 17.65 60.58 -62.62
C GLN A 124 16.70 61.72 -62.99
N HIS A 125 15.66 61.97 -62.18
CA HIS A 125 14.71 63.04 -62.43
C HIS A 125 15.34 64.43 -62.33
N ARG A 126 16.30 64.63 -61.43
CA ARG A 126 17.09 65.86 -61.37
C ARG A 126 17.96 66.01 -62.62
N GLY A 127 18.67 64.95 -63.01
CA GLY A 127 19.51 64.95 -64.21
C GLY A 127 18.74 65.21 -65.50
N THR A 128 17.51 64.72 -65.65
CA THR A 128 16.67 65.01 -66.83
C THR A 128 16.22 66.47 -66.84
N VAL A 129 15.82 67.04 -65.70
CA VAL A 129 15.46 68.46 -65.58
C VAL A 129 16.66 69.37 -65.92
N GLU A 130 17.85 69.04 -65.40
CA GLU A 130 19.11 69.74 -65.71
C GLU A 130 19.47 69.65 -67.21
N ALA A 131 19.30 68.47 -67.83
CA ALA A 131 19.59 68.26 -69.26
C ALA A 131 18.60 69.00 -70.18
N VAL A 132 17.31 69.00 -69.86
CA VAL A 132 16.27 69.76 -70.60
C VAL A 132 16.55 71.26 -70.52
N GLN A 133 17.00 71.76 -69.38
CA GLN A 133 17.39 73.17 -69.24
C GLN A 133 18.64 73.51 -70.07
N SER A 134 19.66 72.64 -70.06
CA SER A 134 20.85 72.83 -70.90
C SER A 134 20.49 72.86 -72.39
N ALA A 135 19.48 72.12 -72.83
CA ALA A 135 18.99 72.13 -74.21
C ALA A 135 18.10 73.36 -74.53
N SER A 136 17.41 73.91 -73.53
CA SER A 136 16.50 75.07 -73.68
C SER A 136 17.21 76.43 -73.72
N GLY A 137 18.50 76.51 -73.40
CA GLY A 137 19.28 77.75 -73.44
C GLY A 137 18.98 78.76 -72.31
N THR A 138 18.13 78.39 -71.35
CA THR A 138 17.84 79.19 -70.16
C THR A 138 18.95 79.01 -69.11
N VAL A 139 19.50 80.11 -68.59
CA VAL A 139 20.54 80.08 -67.54
C VAL A 139 19.99 79.39 -66.28
N MET A 140 20.69 78.38 -65.76
CA MET A 140 20.36 77.80 -64.45
C MET A 140 20.25 78.92 -63.41
N ASN A 141 19.29 78.81 -62.48
CA ASN A 141 19.06 79.71 -61.35
C ASN A 141 18.07 80.90 -61.55
N GLN A 142 17.09 80.79 -62.46
CA GLN A 142 15.88 81.64 -62.43
C GLN A 142 14.81 81.01 -61.52
N ASP A 143 14.17 81.83 -60.68
CA ASP A 143 13.29 81.44 -59.54
C ASP A 143 12.31 80.28 -59.85
N SER A 144 11.76 80.21 -61.05
CA SER A 144 10.82 79.15 -61.48
C SER A 144 11.38 77.72 -61.45
N ASN A 145 12.69 77.53 -61.59
CA ASN A 145 13.29 76.20 -61.70
C ASN A 145 13.83 75.67 -60.36
N GLN A 146 14.22 76.57 -59.45
CA GLN A 146 14.51 76.18 -58.07
C GLN A 146 13.25 75.63 -57.41
N ASP A 147 12.09 76.25 -57.65
CA ASP A 147 10.81 75.78 -57.10
C ASP A 147 10.47 74.35 -57.53
N VAL A 148 10.70 73.97 -58.80
CA VAL A 148 10.45 72.59 -59.29
C VAL A 148 11.39 71.57 -58.64
N ILE A 149 12.65 71.92 -58.40
CA ILE A 149 13.62 71.03 -57.74
C ILE A 149 13.33 70.92 -56.24
N VAL A 150 12.91 72.03 -55.60
CA VAL A 150 12.50 72.04 -54.20
C VAL A 150 11.23 71.23 -54.00
N ASP A 151 10.21 71.39 -54.84
CA ASP A 151 8.98 70.60 -54.79
C ASP A 151 9.26 69.10 -55.03
N ALA A 152 10.07 68.76 -56.03
CA ALA A 152 10.50 67.38 -56.26
C ALA A 152 11.29 66.79 -55.07
N ARG A 153 12.11 67.60 -54.38
CA ARG A 153 12.80 67.17 -53.16
C ARG A 153 11.81 66.94 -52.02
N THR A 154 10.86 67.85 -51.81
CA THR A 154 9.83 67.70 -50.78
C THR A 154 8.95 66.49 -51.04
N MET A 155 8.56 66.22 -52.30
CA MET A 155 7.85 64.99 -52.67
C MET A 155 8.69 63.73 -52.41
N HIS A 156 9.99 63.75 -52.71
CA HIS A 156 10.90 62.64 -52.40
C HIS A 156 11.01 62.40 -50.88
N GLU A 157 11.23 63.46 -50.10
CA GLU A 157 11.30 63.38 -48.63
C GLU A 157 9.99 62.85 -48.02
N MET A 158 8.82 63.27 -48.53
CA MET A 158 7.53 62.70 -48.11
C MET A 158 7.41 61.21 -48.46
N ASN A 159 7.83 60.79 -49.66
CA ASN A 159 7.76 59.39 -50.08
C ASN A 159 8.68 58.50 -49.22
N VAL A 160 9.89 58.97 -48.93
CA VAL A 160 10.81 58.29 -48.00
C VAL A 160 10.23 58.22 -46.59
N MET A 161 9.60 59.30 -46.10
CA MET A 161 8.94 59.32 -44.80
C MET A 161 7.76 58.34 -44.74
N ALA A 162 6.94 58.28 -45.78
CA ALA A 162 5.82 57.33 -45.87
C ALA A 162 6.30 55.87 -45.91
N ALA A 163 7.35 55.59 -46.67
CA ALA A 163 7.98 54.26 -46.72
C ALA A 163 8.56 53.86 -45.36
N ARG A 164 9.25 54.80 -44.68
CA ARG A 164 9.78 54.59 -43.33
C ARG A 164 8.68 54.31 -42.32
N HIS A 165 7.61 55.10 -42.35
CA HIS A 165 6.47 54.90 -41.47
C HIS A 165 5.78 53.55 -41.70
N GLY A 166 5.69 53.09 -42.96
CA GLY A 166 5.22 51.75 -43.28
C GLY A 166 6.11 50.65 -42.69
N ALA A 167 7.43 50.81 -42.78
CA ALA A 167 8.41 49.91 -42.16
C ALA A 167 8.32 49.92 -40.63
N ASP A 168 8.13 51.09 -39.99
CA ASP A 168 7.92 51.22 -38.55
C ASP A 168 6.67 50.47 -38.07
N ILE A 169 5.55 50.60 -38.79
CA ILE A 169 4.32 49.86 -38.46
C ILE A 169 4.55 48.35 -38.57
N GLN A 170 5.21 47.88 -39.62
CA GLN A 170 5.51 46.46 -39.79
C GLN A 170 6.45 45.95 -38.69
N ALA A 171 7.52 46.68 -38.39
CA ALA A 171 8.45 46.34 -37.32
C ALA A 171 7.76 46.31 -35.95
N SER A 172 6.85 47.25 -35.67
CA SER A 172 6.07 47.27 -34.43
C SER A 172 5.10 46.08 -34.33
N LYS A 173 4.46 45.67 -35.44
CA LYS A 173 3.62 44.46 -35.47
C LYS A 173 4.43 43.20 -35.16
N ILE A 174 5.63 43.09 -35.73
CA ILE A 174 6.54 41.95 -35.46
C ILE A 174 6.97 41.96 -33.99
N GLU A 175 7.32 43.12 -33.43
CA GLU A 175 7.69 43.24 -32.01
C GLU A 175 6.55 42.85 -31.07
N ASN A 176 5.32 43.27 -31.37
CA ASN A 176 4.15 42.90 -30.60
C ASN A 176 3.87 41.39 -30.70
N ALA A 177 3.98 40.80 -31.90
CA ALA A 177 3.81 39.36 -32.11
C ALA A 177 4.88 38.55 -31.36
N ARG A 178 6.13 39.02 -31.36
CA ARG A 178 7.23 38.44 -30.60
C ARG A 178 6.97 38.46 -29.10
N SER A 179 6.56 39.62 -28.58
CA SER A 179 6.24 39.79 -27.15
C SER A 179 5.10 38.86 -26.73
N LEU A 180 4.08 38.71 -27.57
CA LEU A 180 2.98 37.80 -27.34
C LEU A 180 3.45 36.34 -27.30
N ARG A 181 4.30 35.91 -28.24
CA ARG A 181 4.83 34.54 -28.25
C ARG A 181 5.68 34.20 -27.03
N LEU A 182 6.50 35.13 -26.58
CA LEU A 182 7.28 34.97 -25.33
C LEU A 182 6.34 34.80 -24.14
N TRP A 183 5.32 35.65 -24.04
CA TRP A 183 4.31 35.55 -22.98
C TRP A 183 3.54 34.22 -23.04
N GLU A 184 3.08 33.79 -24.21
CA GLU A 184 2.38 32.51 -24.40
C GLU A 184 3.26 31.32 -23.97
N GLY A 185 4.53 31.33 -24.34
CA GLY A 185 5.51 30.32 -23.92
C GLY A 185 5.71 30.27 -22.41
N GLU A 186 5.83 31.43 -21.75
CA GLU A 186 5.92 31.51 -20.29
C GLU A 186 4.66 31.02 -19.59
N VAL A 187 3.48 31.39 -20.09
CA VAL A 187 2.19 30.95 -19.55
C VAL A 187 2.03 29.44 -19.71
N GLN A 188 2.37 28.89 -20.88
CA GLN A 188 2.32 27.46 -21.13
C GLN A 188 3.26 26.69 -20.19
N ALA A 189 4.49 27.16 -20.02
CA ALA A 189 5.46 26.57 -19.10
C ALA A 189 4.94 26.57 -17.66
N ARG A 190 4.32 27.67 -17.21
CA ARG A 190 3.69 27.75 -15.88
C ARG A 190 2.49 26.83 -15.74
N SER A 191 1.65 26.71 -16.77
CA SER A 191 0.49 25.81 -16.78
C SER A 191 0.93 24.35 -16.64
N ILE A 192 1.90 23.92 -17.44
CA ILE A 192 2.46 22.55 -17.38
C ILE A 192 2.96 22.24 -15.96
N MET A 193 3.68 23.18 -15.35
CA MET A 193 4.21 23.02 -13.99
C MET A 193 3.12 23.00 -12.92
N PHE A 194 2.08 23.82 -13.09
CA PHE A 194 0.93 23.84 -12.19
C PHE A 194 0.17 22.50 -12.23
N ASP A 195 -0.15 22.01 -13.43
CA ASP A 195 -0.87 20.75 -13.60
C ASP A 195 -0.09 19.57 -13.01
N ALA A 196 1.23 19.54 -13.22
CA ALA A 196 2.10 18.53 -12.63
C ALA A 196 2.11 18.56 -11.10
N ARG A 197 2.14 19.76 -10.50
CA ARG A 197 2.02 19.92 -9.04
C ARG A 197 0.68 19.43 -8.53
N MET A 198 -0.42 19.77 -9.21
CA MET A 198 -1.76 19.32 -8.83
C MET A 198 -1.89 17.80 -8.91
N ASN A 199 -1.38 17.18 -9.99
CA ASN A 199 -1.37 15.73 -10.15
C ASN A 199 -0.50 15.03 -9.08
N SER A 200 0.66 15.61 -8.75
CA SER A 200 1.52 15.14 -7.66
C SER A 200 0.80 15.17 -6.31
N ILE A 201 0.15 16.29 -5.97
CA ILE A 201 -0.62 16.44 -4.73
C ILE A 201 -1.76 15.40 -4.68
N ALA A 202 -2.52 15.25 -5.76
CA ALA A 202 -3.61 14.28 -5.84
C ALA A 202 -3.10 12.83 -5.69
N GLY A 203 -1.99 12.49 -6.36
CA GLY A 203 -1.34 11.18 -6.23
C GLY A 203 -0.87 10.89 -4.80
N MET A 204 -0.24 11.87 -4.15
CA MET A 204 0.20 11.74 -2.75
C MET A 204 -0.98 11.62 -1.78
N ALA A 205 -2.06 12.38 -1.99
CA ALA A 205 -3.26 12.29 -1.17
C ALA A 205 -3.91 10.89 -1.27
N ASN A 206 -4.07 10.37 -2.49
CA ASN A 206 -4.58 9.01 -2.71
C ASN A 206 -3.70 7.95 -2.07
N ALA A 207 -2.37 8.10 -2.15
CA ALA A 207 -1.44 7.18 -1.52
C ALA A 207 -1.49 7.25 0.01
N SER A 208 -1.68 8.44 0.58
CA SER A 208 -1.88 8.61 2.03
C SER A 208 -3.17 7.94 2.52
N ILE A 209 -4.25 8.01 1.73
CA ILE A 209 -5.51 7.33 2.05
C ILE A 209 -5.33 5.81 1.95
N GLY A 210 -4.66 5.34 0.89
CA GLY A 210 -4.35 3.92 0.69
C GLY A 210 -3.47 3.35 1.80
N SER A 211 -2.45 4.10 2.24
CA SER A 211 -1.55 3.69 3.31
C SER A 211 -2.28 3.61 4.65
N ALA A 212 -3.08 4.61 4.99
CA ALA A 212 -3.93 4.59 6.19
C ALA A 212 -4.92 3.41 6.17
N SER A 213 -5.53 3.12 5.01
CA SER A 213 -6.45 1.98 4.85
C SER A 213 -5.74 0.64 5.04
N SER A 214 -4.51 0.50 4.51
CA SER A 214 -3.71 -0.71 4.69
C SER A 214 -3.36 -0.94 6.17
N LEU A 215 -2.95 0.11 6.88
CA LEU A 215 -2.66 0.06 8.32
C LEU A 215 -3.91 -0.28 9.15
N ALA A 216 -5.05 0.33 8.82
CA ALA A 216 -6.31 0.05 9.49
C ALA A 216 -6.73 -1.42 9.31
N GLN A 217 -6.67 -1.94 8.09
CA GLN A 217 -6.96 -3.36 7.81
C GLN A 217 -5.97 -4.29 8.54
N GLY A 218 -4.68 -3.94 8.55
CA GLY A 218 -3.65 -4.70 9.29
C GLY A 218 -3.94 -4.78 10.78
N THR A 219 -4.37 -3.67 11.38
CA THR A 219 -4.71 -3.59 12.80
C THR A 219 -5.96 -4.40 13.13
N ILE A 220 -6.99 -4.34 12.27
CA ILE A 220 -8.21 -5.16 12.42
C ILE A 220 -7.86 -6.65 12.33
N ASN A 221 -7.11 -7.06 11.31
CA ASN A 221 -6.73 -8.47 11.12
C ASN A 221 -5.88 -8.98 12.29
N ALA A 222 -4.95 -8.16 12.79
CA ALA A 222 -4.14 -8.49 13.95
C ALA A 222 -5.00 -8.66 15.21
N ALA A 223 -5.95 -7.75 15.46
CA ALA A 223 -6.87 -7.84 16.59
C ALA A 223 -7.74 -9.10 16.53
N VAL A 224 -8.30 -9.43 15.35
CA VAL A 224 -9.08 -10.64 15.12
C VAL A 224 -8.23 -11.90 15.33
N THR A 225 -6.99 -11.89 14.83
CA THR A 225 -6.05 -13.01 15.01
C THR A 225 -5.79 -13.27 16.49
N ARG A 226 -5.50 -12.22 17.27
CA ARG A 226 -5.29 -12.31 18.73
C ARG A 226 -6.55 -12.81 19.46
N TYR A 227 -7.72 -12.31 19.07
CA TYR A 227 -8.99 -12.75 19.64
C TYR A 227 -9.22 -14.24 19.40
N ASN A 228 -9.08 -14.71 18.16
CA ASN A 228 -9.24 -16.12 17.80
C ASN A 228 -8.23 -17.01 18.54
N GLY A 229 -6.97 -16.57 18.67
CA GLY A 229 -5.96 -17.28 19.44
C GLY A 229 -6.33 -17.41 20.93
N THR A 230 -6.91 -16.37 21.51
CA THR A 230 -7.40 -16.39 22.91
C THR A 230 -8.55 -17.37 23.08
N VAL A 231 -9.54 -17.33 22.18
CA VAL A 231 -10.68 -18.27 22.21
C VAL A 231 -10.20 -19.71 22.03
N GLN A 232 -9.28 -19.95 21.11
CA GLN A 232 -8.74 -21.29 20.87
C GLN A 232 -7.94 -21.80 22.08
N ALA A 233 -7.10 -20.96 22.69
CA ALA A 233 -6.39 -21.29 23.92
C ALA A 233 -7.35 -21.64 25.07
N GLN A 234 -8.44 -20.88 25.23
CA GLN A 234 -9.48 -21.19 26.22
C GLN A 234 -10.19 -22.52 25.94
N GLN A 235 -10.49 -22.83 24.67
CA GLN A 235 -11.06 -24.11 24.27
C GLN A 235 -10.10 -25.27 24.56
N THR A 236 -8.80 -25.10 24.31
CA THR A 236 -7.78 -26.09 24.66
C THR A 236 -7.70 -26.33 26.17
N LEU A 237 -7.73 -25.27 26.99
CA LEU A 237 -7.77 -25.39 28.44
C LEU A 237 -9.05 -26.08 28.93
N ALA A 238 -10.20 -25.74 28.35
CA ALA A 238 -11.48 -26.38 28.68
C ALA A 238 -11.45 -27.87 28.33
N GLY A 239 -10.93 -28.26 27.16
CA GLY A 239 -10.74 -29.65 26.77
C GLY A 239 -9.84 -30.42 27.74
N GLY A 240 -8.68 -29.84 28.10
CA GLY A 240 -7.79 -30.42 29.10
C GLY A 240 -8.43 -30.57 30.49
N SER A 241 -9.30 -29.63 30.88
CA SER A 241 -10.04 -29.74 32.14
C SER A 241 -11.01 -30.91 32.10
N ILE A 242 -11.75 -31.12 31.00
CA ILE A 242 -12.67 -32.23 30.84
C ILE A 242 -11.91 -33.56 30.91
N GLU A 243 -10.76 -33.67 30.23
CA GLU A 243 -9.90 -34.86 30.33
C GLU A 243 -9.41 -35.09 31.76
N SER A 244 -8.98 -34.03 32.45
CA SER A 244 -8.58 -34.10 33.87
C SER A 244 -9.69 -34.60 34.77
N TRP A 245 -10.93 -34.09 34.60
CA TRP A 245 -12.11 -34.56 35.33
C TRP A 245 -12.43 -36.03 35.03
N GLN A 246 -12.25 -36.49 33.80
CA GLN A 246 -12.43 -37.91 33.45
C GLN A 246 -11.41 -38.80 34.18
N TYR A 247 -10.14 -38.38 34.27
CA TYR A 247 -9.15 -39.11 35.06
C TYR A 247 -9.50 -39.08 36.56
N ALA A 248 -9.83 -37.92 37.13
CA ALA A 248 -10.23 -37.81 38.53
C ALA A 248 -11.47 -38.68 38.87
N SER A 249 -12.46 -38.72 37.98
CA SER A 249 -13.64 -39.60 38.13
C SER A 249 -13.27 -41.08 38.08
N LYS A 250 -12.36 -41.49 37.18
CA LYS A 250 -11.84 -42.86 37.14
C LYS A 250 -11.11 -43.24 38.43
N SER A 251 -10.27 -42.35 38.95
CA SER A 251 -9.60 -42.52 40.26
C SER A 251 -10.62 -42.78 41.39
N SER A 252 -11.69 -41.98 41.45
CA SER A 252 -12.75 -42.14 42.44
C SER A 252 -13.49 -43.47 42.31
N ILE A 253 -13.81 -43.88 41.08
CA ILE A 253 -14.46 -45.17 40.79
C ILE A 253 -13.53 -46.35 41.14
N GLU A 254 -12.25 -46.27 40.80
CA GLU A 254 -11.25 -47.32 41.10
C GLU A 254 -11.05 -47.48 42.61
N LEU A 255 -11.00 -46.38 43.35
CA LEU A 255 -10.88 -46.39 44.80
C LEU A 255 -12.14 -46.93 45.47
N SER A 256 -13.31 -46.52 44.99
CA SER A 256 -14.62 -47.04 45.42
C SER A 256 -14.75 -48.54 45.15
N ASN A 257 -14.48 -49.00 43.92
CA ASN A 257 -14.53 -50.41 43.54
C ASN A 257 -13.52 -51.25 44.31
N GLY A 258 -12.34 -50.72 44.59
CA GLY A 258 -11.36 -51.37 45.45
C GLY A 258 -11.79 -51.50 46.90
N LEU A 259 -12.46 -50.48 47.43
CA LEU A 259 -12.98 -50.46 48.80
C LEU A 259 -14.20 -51.38 48.96
N TYR A 260 -15.13 -51.38 48.00
CA TYR A 260 -16.26 -52.32 47.99
C TYR A 260 -15.84 -53.75 47.65
N GLY A 261 -14.84 -53.94 46.78
CA GLY A 261 -14.28 -55.26 46.49
C GLY A 261 -13.56 -55.87 47.69
N SER A 262 -12.77 -55.08 48.42
CA SER A 262 -12.14 -55.51 49.67
C SER A 262 -13.16 -55.74 50.79
N ALA A 263 -14.15 -54.85 50.95
CA ALA A 263 -15.24 -55.03 51.92
C ALA A 263 -16.13 -56.23 51.63
N GLY A 264 -16.47 -56.48 50.35
CA GLY A 264 -17.23 -57.66 49.91
C GLY A 264 -16.48 -58.96 50.17
N THR A 265 -15.15 -58.97 49.98
CA THR A 265 -14.29 -60.12 50.30
C THR A 265 -14.24 -60.38 51.82
N MET A 266 -14.19 -59.32 52.63
CA MET A 266 -14.27 -59.44 54.10
C MET A 266 -15.65 -59.94 54.58
N LEU A 267 -16.74 -59.41 54.02
CA LEU A 267 -18.10 -59.82 54.34
C LEU A 267 -18.36 -61.28 53.96
N GLN A 268 -17.94 -61.71 52.77
CA GLN A 268 -18.08 -63.10 52.31
C GLN A 268 -17.24 -64.07 53.14
N GLY A 269 -16.03 -63.66 53.55
CA GLY A 269 -15.22 -64.41 54.51
C GLY A 269 -15.87 -64.52 55.90
N SER A 270 -16.54 -63.46 56.36
CA SER A 270 -17.26 -63.47 57.65
C SER A 270 -18.60 -64.23 57.61
N MET A 271 -19.28 -64.26 56.46
CA MET A 271 -20.51 -65.05 56.26
C MET A 271 -20.22 -66.55 56.20
N GLN A 272 -19.08 -66.97 55.62
CA GLN A 272 -18.60 -68.35 55.75
C GLN A 272 -18.20 -68.74 57.18
N GLN A 273 -17.95 -67.77 58.06
CA GLN A 273 -17.62 -68.01 59.47
C GLN A 273 -18.86 -68.25 60.35
N TRP A 274 -20.04 -67.74 59.95
CA TRP A 274 -21.29 -67.87 60.73
C TRP A 274 -22.38 -68.73 60.06
N GLY A 275 -22.30 -68.95 58.75
CA GLY A 275 -23.22 -69.80 58.00
C GLY A 275 -22.71 -71.23 57.83
N GLY A 276 -22.79 -72.04 58.88
CA GLY A 276 -22.75 -73.48 58.71
C GLY A 276 -24.05 -73.95 58.07
N GLY A 277 -24.03 -74.35 56.79
CA GLY A 277 -25.16 -75.06 56.18
C GLY A 277 -25.35 -74.86 54.69
N THR A 278 -24.89 -75.85 53.91
CA THR A 278 -25.48 -76.38 52.66
C THR A 278 -26.26 -75.41 51.74
N GLY A 279 -25.71 -75.19 50.55
CA GLY A 279 -26.48 -74.69 49.41
C GLY A 279 -25.61 -73.97 48.39
N SER A 280 -24.96 -74.71 47.50
CA SER A 280 -24.36 -74.17 46.28
C SER A 280 -25.47 -73.61 45.37
N SER A 281 -25.72 -72.32 45.46
CA SER A 281 -26.34 -71.56 44.37
C SER A 281 -25.36 -70.46 43.99
N SER A 282 -24.58 -70.73 42.94
CA SER A 282 -23.85 -69.69 42.22
C SER A 282 -24.87 -68.69 41.68
N LEU A 283 -25.13 -67.64 42.44
CA LEU A 283 -25.69 -66.43 41.88
C LEU A 283 -24.56 -65.81 41.05
N ALA A 284 -24.51 -66.20 39.78
CA ALA A 284 -23.75 -65.50 38.77
C ALA A 284 -24.38 -64.10 38.62
N THR A 285 -24.04 -63.19 39.53
CA THR A 285 -24.10 -61.75 39.25
C THR A 285 -23.09 -61.51 38.16
N GLY A 286 -23.58 -61.54 36.92
CA GLY A 286 -22.80 -61.25 35.74
C GLY A 286 -22.00 -59.97 35.97
N SER A 287 -20.70 -60.08 35.85
CA SER A 287 -19.87 -58.92 35.54
C SER A 287 -20.40 -58.36 34.22
N HIS A 288 -21.25 -57.35 34.28
CA HIS A 288 -21.39 -56.43 33.15
C HIS A 288 -20.04 -55.74 33.01
N ALA A 289 -19.14 -56.38 32.27
CA ALA A 289 -18.06 -55.69 31.61
C ALA A 289 -18.73 -54.71 30.65
N VAL A 290 -18.97 -53.48 31.11
CA VAL A 290 -19.27 -52.38 30.22
C VAL A 290 -17.97 -52.16 29.44
N ASN A 291 -17.89 -52.80 28.27
CA ASN A 291 -16.92 -52.46 27.24
C ASN A 291 -17.24 -51.03 26.81
N TYR A 292 -16.60 -50.06 27.48
CA TYR A 292 -16.45 -48.74 26.89
C TYR A 292 -15.42 -48.90 25.77
N THR A 293 -15.91 -49.22 24.57
CA THR A 293 -15.20 -48.90 23.34
C THR A 293 -14.82 -47.44 23.41
N THR A 294 -13.51 -47.16 23.42
CA THR A 294 -12.97 -45.83 23.20
C THR A 294 -13.55 -45.30 21.89
N PRO A 295 -14.16 -44.10 21.85
CA PRO A 295 -14.39 -43.43 20.59
C PRO A 295 -13.02 -43.19 19.97
N ASN A 296 -12.76 -43.88 18.86
CA ASN A 296 -11.63 -43.60 18.00
C ASN A 296 -11.89 -42.23 17.38
N TYR A 297 -11.44 -41.15 18.03
CA TYR A 297 -11.32 -39.85 17.39
C TYR A 297 -10.14 -39.94 16.42
N SER A 298 -10.40 -40.54 15.25
CA SER A 298 -9.55 -40.37 14.09
C SER A 298 -9.54 -38.88 13.75
N SER A 299 -8.38 -38.27 13.95
CA SER A 299 -8.00 -36.96 13.44
C SER A 299 -8.53 -36.71 12.02
N PRO A 300 -9.19 -35.57 11.73
CA PRO A 300 -9.27 -35.08 10.38
C PRO A 300 -7.87 -34.56 10.00
N GLY A 301 -7.08 -35.45 9.41
CA GLY A 301 -5.85 -35.08 8.73
C GLY A 301 -6.18 -34.26 7.48
N THR A 302 -5.99 -32.94 7.57
CA THR A 302 -5.31 -32.15 6.53
C THR A 302 -4.02 -32.90 6.16
N THR A 303 -3.56 -33.13 4.92
CA THR A 303 -3.56 -32.38 3.65
C THR A 303 -2.89 -33.36 2.65
N LEU A 304 -3.16 -33.40 1.34
CA LEU A 304 -2.49 -32.59 0.31
C LEU A 304 -3.05 -33.07 -1.04
N VAL A 305 -3.67 -32.18 -1.80
CA VAL A 305 -3.88 -32.36 -3.24
C VAL A 305 -2.73 -31.64 -3.92
N GLY A 306 -1.92 -32.42 -4.65
CA GLY A 306 -1.17 -31.91 -5.81
C GLY A 306 -2.07 -31.89 -7.03
#